data_AF-A0A0C9XWV2-F1
#
_entry.id   AF-A0A0C9XWV2-F1
#
_cell.length_a   1.000
_cell.length_b   1.000
_cell.length_c   1.000
_cell.angle_alpha   90.00
_cell.angle_beta   90.00
_cell.angle_gamma   90.00
#
_symmetry.space_group_name_H-M   'P 1'
#
loop_
_entity.id
_entity.type
_entity.pdbx_description
1 polymer ?
#
loop_
_entity_poly.entity_id
_entity_poly.type
_entity_poly.pdbx_seq_one_letter_code
_entity_poly.pdbx_strand_id
1 'polypeptide(L)'
;MAKTRVPINKGQKPCTTKVYAERCHFEGMQNAIILVDTPSFYTYVDPDGEKIVKKWINSNYKKPRGAGILYTHNIASNPCDPNLEVSKHFSAFQGTFPHALAPRAVRVVPTVALGSTLPPGRIRTLITGLRDQADKIGASTLEAPFDGTPETAWDVVQELLNQITTFGGEQS
;
A
#
# COMPACT_ATOMS: atom_id res chain seq x y z
N MET A 1 4.83 8.61 26.18
CA MET A 1 4.44 8.42 24.77
C MET A 1 5.43 9.19 23.90
N ALA A 2 6.31 8.50 23.17
CA ALA A 2 7.26 9.16 22.28
C ALA A 2 6.58 9.42 20.93
N LYS A 3 6.30 10.70 20.63
CA LYS A 3 5.89 11.14 19.28
C LYS A 3 7.14 11.21 18.40
N THR A 4 7.52 10.08 17.82
CA THR A 4 8.57 10.06 16.79
C THR A 4 7.97 10.62 15.51
N ARG A 5 8.19 11.91 15.26
CA ARG A 5 7.86 12.52 13.97
C ARG A 5 8.86 12.03 12.94
N VAL A 6 8.44 11.14 12.06
CA VAL A 6 9.22 10.75 10.89
C VAL A 6 9.12 11.89 9.86
N PRO A 7 10.23 12.51 9.43
CA PRO A 7 10.19 13.52 8.40
C PRO A 7 9.72 12.90 7.08
N ILE A 8 8.65 13.46 6.51
CA ILE A 8 8.11 13.08 5.20
C ILE A 8 8.88 13.87 4.14
N ASN A 9 9.63 13.17 3.27
CA ASN A 9 10.29 13.81 2.13
C ASN A 9 9.27 14.32 1.10
N LYS A 10 9.68 15.30 0.29
CA LYS A 10 8.89 15.98 -0.75
C LYS A 10 8.53 15.09 -1.97
N GLY A 11 8.06 13.87 -1.75
CA GLY A 11 7.41 13.03 -2.77
C GLY A 11 8.28 12.48 -3.91
N GLN A 12 9.57 12.84 -4.02
CA GLN A 12 10.45 12.42 -5.13
C GLN A 12 11.61 11.51 -4.71
N LYS A 13 11.78 11.25 -3.41
CA LYS A 13 12.76 10.30 -2.89
C LYS A 13 12.02 9.40 -1.91
N PRO A 14 12.00 8.06 -2.10
CA PRO A 14 11.38 7.15 -1.14
C PRO A 14 11.96 7.45 0.23
N CYS A 15 11.09 7.73 1.21
CA CYS A 15 11.54 7.96 2.58
C CYS A 15 12.19 6.69 3.17
N THR A 16 11.79 5.53 2.64
CA THR A 16 12.16 4.22 3.14
C THR A 16 13.05 3.50 2.13
N THR A 17 14.29 3.17 2.52
CA THR A 17 15.24 2.38 1.71
C THR A 17 15.42 0.96 2.25
N LYS A 18 14.66 0.60 3.27
CA LYS A 18 14.72 -0.69 3.99
C LYS A 18 13.29 -1.15 4.25
N VAL A 19 13.11 -2.45 4.47
CA VAL A 19 11.83 -2.98 4.95
C VAL A 19 11.77 -2.81 6.46
N TYR A 20 10.67 -2.25 6.96
CA TYR A 20 10.36 -2.18 8.38
C TYR A 20 9.12 -3.03 8.66
N ALA A 21 9.18 -3.85 9.71
CA ALA A 21 8.05 -4.69 10.10
C ALA A 21 7.79 -4.53 11.59
N GLU A 22 6.54 -4.25 11.94
CA GLU A 22 6.09 -4.06 13.32
C GLU A 22 4.94 -5.04 13.61
N ARG A 23 5.00 -5.71 14.76
CA ARG A 23 3.93 -6.60 15.22
C ARG A 23 3.01 -5.84 16.18
N CYS A 24 1.79 -5.60 15.75
CA CYS A 24 0.78 -4.86 16.50
C CYS A 24 -0.26 -5.82 17.10
N HIS A 25 -0.64 -5.56 18.35
CA HIS A 25 -1.78 -6.20 19.00
C HIS A 25 -2.86 -5.14 19.21
N PHE A 26 -4.02 -5.36 18.62
CA PHE A 26 -5.16 -4.45 18.72
C PHE A 26 -6.17 -5.01 19.72
N GLU A 27 -6.71 -4.14 20.57
CA GLU A 27 -7.74 -4.52 21.53
C GLU A 27 -8.96 -5.12 20.79
N GLY A 28 -9.49 -6.23 21.30
CA GLY A 28 -10.59 -6.95 20.67
C GLY A 28 -10.21 -7.85 19.49
N MET A 29 -8.95 -7.86 19.03
CA MET A 29 -8.49 -8.78 17.97
C MET A 29 -7.72 -9.97 18.56
N GLN A 30 -8.11 -11.19 18.18
CA GLN A 30 -7.41 -12.42 18.62
C GLN A 30 -6.04 -12.62 17.94
N ASN A 31 -5.86 -12.05 16.74
CA ASN A 31 -4.64 -12.23 15.95
C ASN A 31 -3.80 -10.95 15.97
N ALA A 32 -2.49 -11.11 16.12
CA ALA A 32 -1.55 -10.02 15.89
C ALA A 32 -1.51 -9.68 14.39
N ILE A 33 -1.39 -8.39 14.09
CA ILE A 33 -1.18 -7.88 12.73
C ILE A 33 0.29 -7.54 12.59
N ILE A 34 0.91 -7.94 11.48
CA ILE A 34 2.26 -7.53 11.14
C ILE A 34 2.14 -6.46 10.05
N LEU A 35 2.45 -5.22 10.40
CA LEU A 35 2.54 -4.12 9.44
C LEU A 35 3.94 -4.13 8.82
N VAL A 36 4.01 -4.13 7.50
CA VAL A 36 5.29 -4.13 6.76
C VAL A 36 5.33 -2.89 5.87
N ASP A 37 6.18 -1.93 6.22
CA ASP A 37 6.52 -0.79 5.37
C ASP A 37 7.68 -1.18 4.45
N THR A 38 7.56 -0.83 3.18
CA THR A 38 8.47 -1.28 2.11
C THR A 38 9.02 -0.10 1.32
N PRO A 39 10.27 -0.16 0.85
CA PRO A 39 10.73 0.77 -0.17
C PRO A 39 9.83 0.68 -1.41
N SER A 40 9.57 1.82 -2.05
CA SER A 40 8.78 1.87 -3.28
C SER A 40 9.50 1.14 -4.43
N PHE A 41 8.73 0.56 -5.35
CA PHE A 41 9.26 -0.10 -6.55
C PHE A 41 9.41 0.89 -7.69
N TYR A 42 10.28 0.57 -8.66
CA TYR A 42 10.45 1.36 -9.87
C TYR A 42 10.75 2.84 -9.60
N THR A 43 11.45 3.10 -8.51
CA THR A 43 11.90 4.44 -8.17
C THR A 43 13.10 4.76 -9.03
N TYR A 44 13.24 6.01 -9.48
CA TYR A 44 14.40 6.49 -10.25
C TYR A 44 15.72 6.52 -9.43
N VAL A 45 15.83 5.75 -8.34
CA VAL A 45 16.92 5.73 -7.37
C VAL A 45 17.23 4.29 -7.01
N ASP A 46 18.51 3.91 -7.08
CA ASP A 46 19.00 2.62 -6.62
C ASP A 46 19.24 2.57 -5.10
N PRO A 47 19.09 1.39 -4.46
CA PRO A 47 18.63 0.13 -5.05
C PRO A 47 17.10 0.08 -5.19
N ASP A 48 16.63 -0.52 -6.29
CA ASP A 48 15.20 -0.77 -6.51
C ASP A 48 14.57 -1.58 -5.36
N GLY A 49 13.42 -1.10 -4.87
CA GLY A 49 12.71 -1.67 -3.74
C GLY A 49 12.32 -3.13 -3.95
N GLU A 50 12.09 -3.56 -5.20
CA GLU A 50 11.70 -4.94 -5.52
C GLU A 50 12.74 -5.95 -5.01
N LYS A 51 14.03 -5.69 -5.26
CA LYS A 51 15.12 -6.58 -4.82
C LYS A 51 15.22 -6.65 -3.30
N ILE A 52 15.03 -5.51 -2.63
CA ILE A 52 15.08 -5.42 -1.16
C ILE A 52 13.91 -6.20 -0.55
N VAL A 53 12.69 -5.99 -1.05
CA VAL A 53 11.48 -6.66 -0.55
C VAL A 53 11.55 -8.16 -0.81
N LYS A 54 11.96 -8.59 -2.01
CA LYS A 54 12.14 -10.02 -2.33
C LYS A 54 13.15 -10.71 -1.41
N LYS A 55 14.30 -10.08 -1.15
CA LYS A 55 15.29 -10.60 -0.20
C LYS A 55 14.69 -10.71 1.20
N TRP A 56 13.97 -9.69 1.65
CA TRP A 56 13.36 -9.67 2.98
C TRP A 56 12.30 -10.76 3.15
N ILE A 57 11.40 -10.93 2.16
CA ILE A 57 10.39 -11.99 2.13
C ILE A 57 11.08 -13.35 2.22
N ASN A 58 12.06 -13.63 1.36
CA ASN A 58 12.74 -14.93 1.36
C ASN A 58 13.43 -15.27 2.71
N SER A 59 13.90 -14.26 3.46
CA SER A 59 14.58 -14.48 4.74
C SER A 59 13.64 -14.51 5.95
N ASN A 60 12.50 -13.83 5.90
CA ASN A 60 11.67 -13.59 7.09
C ASN A 60 10.25 -14.16 6.97
N TYR A 61 9.84 -14.58 5.77
CA TYR A 61 8.45 -14.94 5.53
C TYR A 61 8.04 -16.17 6.32
N LYS A 62 7.02 -15.98 7.16
CA LYS A 62 6.23 -17.04 7.75
C LYS A 62 4.84 -16.93 7.17
N LYS A 63 4.27 -18.03 6.69
CA LYS A 63 2.94 -18.06 6.06
C LYS A 63 1.91 -17.44 7.02
N PRO A 64 1.32 -16.27 6.71
CA PRO A 64 0.28 -15.69 7.53
C PRO A 64 -1.06 -16.39 7.23
N ARG A 65 -2.06 -16.17 8.10
CA ARG A 65 -3.44 -16.62 7.85
C ARG A 65 -4.06 -15.90 6.65
N GLY A 66 -3.63 -14.67 6.40
CA GLY A 66 -3.98 -13.87 5.24
C GLY A 66 -3.04 -12.68 5.09
N ALA A 67 -2.94 -12.15 3.88
CA ALA A 67 -2.10 -11.00 3.58
C ALA A 67 -2.81 -10.10 2.56
N GLY A 68 -2.62 -8.79 2.72
CA GLY A 68 -3.10 -7.78 1.80
C GLY A 68 -2.09 -6.65 1.63
N ILE A 69 -2.35 -5.77 0.68
CA ILE A 69 -1.47 -4.65 0.32
C ILE A 69 -2.24 -3.35 0.51
N LEU A 70 -1.64 -2.42 1.26
CA LEU A 70 -2.01 -1.00 1.23
C LEU A 70 -1.08 -0.29 0.25
N TYR A 71 -1.60 0.10 -0.91
CA TYR A 71 -0.82 0.83 -1.91
C TYR A 71 -1.17 2.31 -1.84
N THR A 72 -0.27 3.13 -1.31
CA THR A 72 -0.46 4.58 -1.25
C THR A 72 -0.02 5.23 -2.57
N HIS A 73 -0.91 6.01 -3.19
CA HIS A 73 -0.65 6.59 -4.51
C HIS A 73 -0.89 8.09 -4.49
N ASN A 74 0.17 8.88 -4.72
CA ASN A 74 0.06 10.33 -4.77
C ASN A 74 -0.60 10.78 -6.09
N ILE A 75 -1.87 11.18 -6.03
CA ILE A 75 -2.65 11.61 -7.22
C ILE A 75 -2.16 12.94 -7.80
N ALA A 76 -1.35 13.71 -7.06
CA ALA A 76 -0.73 14.93 -7.59
C ALA A 76 0.46 14.64 -8.51
N SER A 77 0.90 13.37 -8.62
CA SER A 77 2.01 12.97 -9.49
C SER A 77 1.62 12.99 -10.97
N ASN A 78 2.59 12.83 -11.86
CA ASN A 78 2.34 12.76 -13.30
C ASN A 78 1.53 11.49 -13.64
N PRO A 79 0.25 11.60 -14.09
CA PRO A 79 -0.57 10.44 -14.40
C PRO A 79 -0.12 9.69 -15.66
N CYS A 80 0.76 10.29 -16.47
CA CYS A 80 1.32 9.67 -17.68
C CYS A 80 2.68 9.01 -17.42
N ASP A 81 3.17 8.96 -16.18
CA ASP A 81 4.41 8.28 -15.86
C ASP A 81 4.16 6.77 -15.79
N PRO A 82 4.73 5.95 -16.71
CA PRO A 82 4.55 4.51 -16.69
C PRO A 82 5.16 3.83 -15.47
N ASN A 83 6.06 4.51 -14.74
CA ASN A 83 6.59 4.02 -13.46
C ASN A 83 5.64 4.24 -12.29
N LEU A 84 4.50 4.93 -12.48
CA LEU A 84 3.49 5.14 -11.43
C LEU A 84 2.22 4.30 -11.64
N GLU A 85 2.13 3.53 -12.73
CA GLU A 85 0.99 2.65 -13.01
C GLU A 85 0.77 1.62 -11.88
N VAL A 86 -0.46 1.54 -11.38
CA VAL A 86 -0.81 0.64 -10.26
C VAL A 86 -0.53 -0.82 -10.62
N SER A 87 -0.88 -1.22 -11.84
CA SER A 87 -0.68 -2.58 -12.36
C SER A 87 0.80 -2.99 -12.31
N LYS A 88 1.69 -2.09 -12.71
CA LYS A 88 3.13 -2.34 -12.73
C LYS A 88 3.67 -2.60 -11.33
N HIS A 89 3.31 -1.76 -10.36
CA HIS A 89 3.71 -1.92 -8.95
C HIS A 89 3.14 -3.19 -8.35
N PHE A 90 1.87 -3.50 -8.64
CA PHE A 90 1.24 -4.71 -8.16
C PHE A 90 1.89 -5.97 -8.72
N SER A 91 2.19 -6.02 -10.01
CA SER A 91 2.90 -7.14 -10.62
C SER A 91 4.31 -7.34 -10.04
N ALA A 92 5.05 -6.26 -9.79
CA ALA A 92 6.32 -6.34 -9.07
C ALA A 92 6.13 -6.93 -7.67
N PHE A 93 5.13 -6.43 -6.92
CA PHE A 93 4.86 -6.93 -5.58
C PHE A 93 4.55 -8.42 -5.60
N GLN A 94 3.66 -8.88 -6.48
CA GLN A 94 3.37 -10.30 -6.65
C GLN A 94 4.62 -11.11 -7.00
N GLY A 95 5.50 -10.60 -7.86
CA GLY A 95 6.77 -11.21 -8.23
C GLY A 95 7.80 -11.33 -7.09
N THR A 96 7.61 -10.58 -5.99
CA THR A 96 8.44 -10.72 -4.78
C THR A 96 8.01 -11.88 -3.88
N PHE A 97 6.79 -12.41 -4.02
CA PHE A 97 6.28 -13.54 -3.25
C PHE A 97 6.48 -14.86 -4.01
N PRO A 98 6.73 -15.98 -3.29
CA PRO A 98 6.59 -17.31 -3.89
C PRO A 98 5.15 -17.51 -4.40
N HIS A 99 4.97 -18.15 -5.56
CA HIS A 99 3.69 -18.17 -6.31
C HIS A 99 2.43 -18.63 -5.55
N ALA A 100 2.55 -19.37 -4.45
CA ALA A 100 1.41 -19.82 -3.64
C ALA A 100 1.05 -18.87 -2.46
N LEU A 101 1.76 -17.74 -2.33
CA LEU A 101 1.78 -16.94 -1.11
C LEU A 101 1.52 -15.44 -1.35
N ALA A 102 1.14 -15.07 -2.57
CA ALA A 102 0.85 -13.69 -2.92
C ALA A 102 -0.37 -13.17 -2.11
N PRO A 103 -0.33 -11.90 -1.66
CA PRO A 103 -1.50 -11.25 -1.07
C PRO A 103 -2.69 -11.30 -2.02
N ARG A 104 -3.88 -11.48 -1.45
CA ARG A 104 -5.12 -11.62 -2.22
C ARG A 104 -5.98 -10.37 -2.24
N ALA A 105 -5.74 -9.45 -1.32
CA ALA A 105 -6.47 -8.20 -1.20
C ALA A 105 -5.52 -7.01 -1.42
N VAL A 106 -5.98 -6.04 -2.20
CA VAL A 106 -5.25 -4.79 -2.44
C VAL A 106 -6.21 -3.64 -2.23
N ARG A 107 -5.78 -2.68 -1.42
CA ARG A 107 -6.47 -1.43 -1.18
C ARG A 107 -5.56 -0.29 -1.63
N VAL A 108 -5.98 0.41 -2.67
CA VAL A 108 -5.33 1.62 -3.17
C VAL A 108 -5.83 2.81 -2.37
N VAL A 109 -4.90 3.58 -1.81
CA VAL A 109 -5.16 4.73 -0.97
C VAL A 109 -4.63 5.97 -1.69
N PRO A 110 -5.50 6.80 -2.28
CA PRO A 110 -5.09 8.05 -2.90
C PRO A 110 -4.53 9.00 -1.84
N THR A 111 -3.41 9.66 -2.12
CA THR A 111 -2.81 10.67 -1.26
C THR A 111 -2.54 11.95 -2.06
N VAL A 112 -2.42 13.08 -1.39
CA VAL A 112 -2.01 14.34 -2.02
C VAL A 112 -0.75 14.81 -1.31
N ALA A 113 0.35 14.95 -2.06
CA ALA A 113 1.61 15.42 -1.50
C ALA A 113 1.46 16.80 -0.83
N LEU A 114 2.10 16.96 0.33
CA LEU A 114 2.06 18.20 1.10
C LEU A 114 2.47 19.40 0.24
N GLY A 115 1.67 20.47 0.29
CA GLY A 115 1.88 21.68 -0.50
C GLY A 115 1.32 21.62 -1.93
N SER A 116 0.77 20.48 -2.36
CA SER A 116 0.03 20.40 -3.62
C SER A 116 -1.37 20.99 -3.43
N THR A 117 -1.79 21.86 -4.33
CA THR A 117 -3.17 22.37 -4.38
C THR A 117 -3.83 21.86 -5.65
N LEU A 118 -4.81 20.97 -5.48
CA LEU A 118 -5.61 20.45 -6.59
C LEU A 118 -7.05 20.93 -6.45
N PRO A 119 -7.67 21.48 -7.51
CA PRO A 119 -9.09 21.81 -7.49
C PRO A 119 -9.95 20.57 -7.21
N PRO A 120 -11.09 20.67 -6.50
CA PRO A 120 -11.94 19.53 -6.19
C PRO A 120 -12.40 18.71 -7.42
N GLY A 121 -12.67 19.40 -8.55
CA GLY A 121 -12.99 18.75 -9.81
C GLY A 121 -11.85 17.86 -10.31
N ARG A 122 -10.61 18.34 -10.21
CA ARG A 122 -9.41 17.60 -10.62
C ARG A 122 -9.12 16.41 -9.71
N ILE A 123 -9.32 16.57 -8.39
CA ILE A 123 -9.18 15.46 -7.43
C ILE A 123 -10.13 14.31 -7.81
N ARG A 124 -11.40 14.62 -8.08
CA ARG A 124 -12.38 13.61 -8.50
C ARG A 124 -11.97 12.88 -9.77
N THR A 125 -11.58 13.61 -10.81
CA THR A 125 -11.10 13.00 -12.07
C THR A 125 -9.90 12.08 -11.85
N LEU A 126 -8.93 12.50 -11.04
CA LEU A 126 -7.74 11.69 -10.76
C LEU A 126 -8.06 10.43 -9.96
N ILE A 127 -8.95 10.51 -8.98
CA ILE A 127 -9.40 9.33 -8.20
C ILE A 127 -10.18 8.37 -9.10
N THR A 128 -11.04 8.88 -9.99
CA THR A 128 -11.74 8.02 -10.96
C THR A 128 -10.75 7.27 -11.84
N GLY A 129 -9.76 7.96 -12.42
CA GLY A 129 -8.75 7.29 -13.25
C GLY A 129 -7.88 6.29 -12.46
N LEU A 130 -7.59 6.58 -11.18
CA LEU A 130 -6.88 5.65 -10.30
C LEU A 130 -7.72 4.41 -9.98
N ARG A 131 -9.02 4.60 -9.74
CA ARG A 131 -9.98 3.50 -9.53
C ARG A 131 -10.05 2.61 -10.76
N ASP A 132 -10.15 3.17 -11.97
CA ASP A 132 -10.15 2.40 -13.21
C ASP A 132 -8.88 1.54 -13.38
N GLN A 133 -7.73 2.00 -12.86
CA GLN A 133 -6.50 1.20 -12.83
C GLN A 133 -6.54 0.10 -11.78
N ALA A 134 -7.07 0.39 -10.59
CA ALA A 134 -7.19 -0.57 -9.50
C ALA A 134 -8.18 -1.70 -9.85
N ASP A 135 -9.31 -1.37 -10.46
CA ASP A 135 -10.35 -2.34 -10.83
C ASP A 135 -9.81 -3.39 -11.82
N LYS A 136 -8.91 -3.00 -12.74
CA LYS A 136 -8.25 -3.91 -13.69
C LYS A 136 -7.41 -5.00 -13.03
N ILE A 137 -6.97 -4.78 -11.80
CA ILE A 137 -6.20 -5.76 -11.01
C ILE A 137 -7.01 -6.35 -9.86
N GLY A 138 -8.32 -6.09 -9.81
CA GLY A 138 -9.19 -6.54 -8.72
C GLY A 138 -8.90 -5.85 -7.37
N ALA A 139 -8.25 -4.68 -7.40
CA ALA A 139 -7.97 -3.89 -6.20
C ALA A 139 -9.14 -2.94 -5.91
N SER A 140 -9.38 -2.69 -4.63
CA SER A 140 -10.35 -1.67 -4.20
C SER A 140 -9.65 -0.33 -3.99
N THR A 141 -10.37 0.80 -4.16
CA THR A 141 -9.80 2.15 -3.98
C THR A 141 -10.59 3.01 -2.99
N LEU A 142 -9.92 3.75 -2.10
CA LEU A 142 -10.56 4.73 -1.20
C LEU A 142 -11.18 5.88 -2.02
N GLU A 143 -12.38 6.31 -1.66
CA GLU A 143 -13.17 7.24 -2.48
C GLU A 143 -12.69 8.70 -2.45
N ALA A 144 -11.92 9.06 -1.43
CA ALA A 144 -11.35 10.38 -1.23
C ALA A 144 -9.84 10.26 -0.97
N PRO A 145 -9.07 11.34 -1.15
CA PRO A 145 -7.69 11.35 -0.68
C PRO A 145 -7.63 11.12 0.82
N PHE A 146 -6.63 10.38 1.27
CA PHE A 146 -6.35 10.18 2.67
C PHE A 146 -6.13 11.55 3.36
N ASP A 147 -6.87 11.77 4.45
CA ASP A 147 -6.91 13.04 5.17
C ASP A 147 -5.80 13.19 6.23
N GLY A 148 -5.04 12.12 6.48
CA GLY A 148 -3.95 12.11 7.46
C GLY A 148 -4.39 11.81 8.89
N THR A 149 -5.68 11.50 9.13
CA THR A 149 -6.19 11.22 10.47
C THR A 149 -5.99 9.75 10.86
N PRO A 150 -5.72 9.46 12.15
CA PRO A 150 -5.67 8.09 12.65
C PRO A 150 -6.97 7.31 12.43
N GLU A 151 -8.12 7.98 12.51
CA GLU A 151 -9.45 7.39 12.34
C GLU A 151 -9.62 6.86 10.92
N THR A 152 -9.39 7.71 9.90
CA THR A 152 -9.43 7.29 8.49
C THR A 152 -8.38 6.21 8.20
N ALA A 153 -7.21 6.27 8.84
CA ALA A 153 -6.17 5.25 8.65
C ALA A 153 -6.64 3.87 9.17
N TRP A 154 -7.32 3.87 10.31
CA TRP A 154 -7.87 2.65 10.90
C TRP A 154 -9.00 2.08 10.05
N ASP A 155 -9.92 2.91 9.58
CA ASP A 155 -11.02 2.48 8.71
C ASP A 155 -10.48 1.78 7.44
N VAL A 156 -9.47 2.37 6.79
CA VAL A 156 -8.80 1.78 5.62
C VAL A 156 -8.17 0.41 5.94
N VAL A 157 -7.53 0.28 7.10
CA VAL A 157 -6.94 -1.00 7.55
C VAL A 157 -8.05 -2.03 7.81
N GLN A 158 -9.14 -1.66 8.47
CA GLN A 158 -10.26 -2.55 8.75
C GLN A 158 -10.92 -3.07 7.47
N GLU A 159 -11.15 -2.19 6.49
CA GLU A 159 -11.67 -2.59 5.17
C GLU A 159 -10.77 -3.62 4.49
N LEU A 160 -9.45 -3.40 4.51
CA LEU A 160 -8.50 -4.35 3.93
C LEU A 160 -8.53 -5.70 4.66
N LEU A 161 -8.58 -5.68 6.00
CA LEU A 161 -8.66 -6.91 6.79
C LEU A 161 -9.93 -7.70 6.50
N ASN A 162 -11.07 -7.02 6.33
CA ASN A 162 -12.33 -7.64 5.95
C ASN A 162 -12.24 -8.30 4.58
N GLN A 163 -11.59 -7.65 3.60
CA GLN A 163 -11.35 -8.26 2.29
C GLN A 163 -10.52 -9.54 2.43
N ILE A 164 -9.44 -9.51 3.21
CA ILE A 164 -8.58 -10.68 3.44
C ILE A 164 -9.37 -11.85 4.04
N THR A 165 -10.27 -11.60 4.99
CA THR A 165 -11.05 -12.66 5.64
C THR A 165 -12.15 -13.21 4.74
N THR A 166 -12.84 -12.37 3.96
CA THR A 166 -13.85 -12.81 3.00
C THR A 166 -13.27 -13.75 1.93
N PHE A 167 -12.05 -13.46 1.42
CA PHE A 167 -11.37 -14.33 0.45
C PHE A 167 -10.73 -15.60 1.07
N GLY A 168 -10.78 -15.74 2.39
CA GLY A 168 -10.28 -16.91 3.12
C GLY A 168 -11.36 -17.94 3.49
N GLY A 169 -12.65 -17.60 3.33
CA GLY A 169 -13.78 -18.43 3.78
C GLY A 169 -14.21 -19.58 2.85
N GLU A 170 -13.72 -19.63 1.61
CA GLU A 170 -14.17 -20.63 0.60
C GLU A 170 -13.32 -21.92 0.54
N GLN A 171 -12.44 -22.17 1.51
CA GLN A 171 -11.70 -23.45 1.59
C GLN A 171 -11.63 -24.00 3.02
N SER A 172 -12.79 -24.17 3.65
CA SER A 172 -12.93 -25.04 4.83
C SER A 172 -13.71 -26.29 4.47
#